data_AF-A0AAE6P0B5-F1
#
_entry.id   AF-A0AAE6P0B5-F1
#
_cell.length_a   1.000
_cell.length_b   1.000
_cell.length_c   1.000
_cell.angle_alpha   90.00
_cell.angle_beta   90.00
_cell.angle_gamma   90.00
#
_symmetry.space_group_name_H-M   'P 1'
#
loop_
_entity.id
_entity.type
_entity.pdbx_description
1 polymer ?
#
loop_
_entity_poly.entity_id
_entity_poly.type
_entity_poly.pdbx_seq_one_letter_code
_entity_poly.pdbx_strand_id
1 'polypeptide(L)'
;MTMKSNDEQRFSDAMDRFNNYQLKSKQMNVGEIILYQVLLLNNYKNEWMEWFTLKIKIIQKSTRLSFTEIIKSRDKLKKLGLIDFEKSDTQPTKYKIIKLNQDNEN
;
A
#
# COMPACT_ATOMS: atom_id res chain seq x y z
N MET A 1 -18.74 17.91 16.30
CA MET A 1 -18.04 16.62 16.36
C MET A 1 -18.55 15.80 15.19
N THR A 2 -17.93 15.92 14.03
CA THR A 2 -18.38 15.23 12.82
C THR A 2 -17.96 13.76 12.95
N MET A 3 -18.92 12.84 13.10
CA MET A 3 -18.64 11.41 13.01
C MET A 3 -18.06 11.14 11.62
N LYS A 4 -16.81 10.64 11.55
CA LYS A 4 -16.23 10.16 10.30
C LYS A 4 -17.09 9.03 9.76
N SER A 5 -17.20 8.91 8.44
CA SER A 5 -17.86 7.75 7.84
C SER A 5 -17.13 6.45 8.25
N ASN A 6 -17.82 5.32 8.30
CA ASN A 6 -17.21 4.03 8.69
C ASN A 6 -15.97 3.70 7.84
N ASP A 7 -15.96 4.09 6.56
CA ASP A 7 -14.83 3.85 5.66
C ASP A 7 -13.64 4.78 5.92
N GLU A 8 -13.90 6.05 6.29
CA GLU A 8 -12.84 6.97 6.72
C GLU A 8 -12.17 6.51 8.01
N GLN A 9 -12.95 5.98 8.95
CA GLN A 9 -12.40 5.40 10.18
C GLN A 9 -11.53 4.18 9.85
N ARG A 10 -12.03 3.25 9.02
CA ARG A 10 -11.26 2.09 8.57
C ARG A 10 -9.95 2.49 7.88
N PHE A 11 -9.96 3.53 7.07
CA PHE A 11 -8.75 4.06 6.43
C PHE A 11 -7.77 4.62 7.44
N SER A 12 -8.25 5.40 8.41
CA SER A 12 -7.45 5.93 9.52
C SER A 12 -6.77 4.78 10.27
N ASP A 13 -7.54 3.76 10.68
CA ASP A 13 -7.03 2.62 11.45
C ASP A 13 -5.96 1.84 10.66
N ALA A 14 -6.17 1.65 9.35
CA ALA A 14 -5.20 0.97 8.49
C ALA A 14 -3.88 1.77 8.36
N MET A 15 -3.98 3.09 8.29
CA MET A 15 -2.82 3.98 8.25
C MET A 15 -2.06 3.97 9.59
N ASP A 16 -2.77 4.00 10.71
CA ASP A 16 -2.18 3.95 12.05
C ASP A 16 -1.43 2.64 12.29
N ARG A 17 -2.01 1.50 11.88
CA ARG A 17 -1.32 0.20 11.92
C ARG A 17 -0.04 0.20 11.08
N PHE A 18 -0.08 0.77 9.89
CA PHE A 18 1.09 0.87 9.03
C PHE A 18 2.18 1.78 9.62
N ASN A 19 1.79 2.92 10.19
CA ASN A 19 2.72 3.83 10.86
C ASN A 19 3.40 3.16 12.06
N ASN A 20 2.64 2.41 12.88
CA ASN A 20 3.20 1.64 13.99
C ASN A 20 4.18 0.56 13.51
N TYR A 21 3.84 -0.16 12.44
CA TYR A 21 4.74 -1.11 11.81
C TYR A 21 6.04 -0.45 11.34
N GLN A 22 5.94 0.71 10.67
CA GLN A 22 7.11 1.48 10.21
C GLN A 22 8.02 1.92 11.36
N LEU A 23 7.45 2.39 12.48
CA LEU A 23 8.24 2.81 13.64
C LEU A 23 9.03 1.66 14.27
N LYS A 24 8.48 0.45 14.24
CA LYS A 24 9.13 -0.77 14.74
C LYS A 24 10.13 -1.35 13.73
N SER A 25 9.87 -1.21 12.43
CA SER A 25 10.69 -1.79 11.37
C SER A 25 11.80 -0.85 10.89
N LYS A 26 13.06 -1.19 11.18
CA LYS A 26 14.24 -0.47 10.64
C LYS A 26 14.51 -0.73 9.15
N GLN A 27 13.64 -1.47 8.46
CA GLN A 27 13.94 -2.04 7.14
C GLN A 27 13.24 -1.36 5.96
N MET A 28 12.53 -0.24 6.18
CA MET A 28 11.82 0.46 5.12
C MET A 28 12.46 1.79 4.74
N ASN A 29 12.58 2.05 3.44
CA ASN A 29 12.97 3.35 2.91
C ASN A 29 11.74 4.21 2.56
N VAL A 30 12.00 5.50 2.29
CA VAL A 30 10.95 6.49 1.97
C VAL A 30 10.13 6.09 0.73
N GLY A 31 10.76 5.50 -0.29
CA GLY A 31 10.05 5.06 -1.49
C GLY A 31 9.08 3.90 -1.23
N GLU A 32 9.44 2.98 -0.33
CA GLU A 32 8.55 1.87 0.09
C GLU A 32 7.37 2.39 0.90
N ILE A 33 7.61 3.33 1.81
CA ILE A 33 6.58 3.98 2.62
C ILE A 33 5.58 4.70 1.71
N ILE A 34 6.06 5.58 0.83
CA ILE A 34 5.20 6.36 -0.07
C ILE A 34 4.44 5.43 -1.03
N LEU A 35 5.07 4.37 -1.54
CA LEU A 35 4.39 3.41 -2.41
C LEU A 35 3.23 2.71 -1.67
N TYR A 36 3.45 2.23 -0.45
CA TYR A 36 2.40 1.59 0.34
C TYR A 36 1.23 2.54 0.60
N GLN A 37 1.50 3.78 1.01
CA GLN A 37 0.46 4.78 1.27
C GLN A 37 -0.38 5.07 0.01
N VAL A 38 0.25 5.17 -1.17
CA VAL A 38 -0.46 5.35 -2.44
C VAL A 38 -1.31 4.13 -2.79
N LEU A 39 -0.82 2.92 -2.55
CA LEU A 39 -1.59 1.69 -2.79
C LEU A 39 -2.79 1.59 -1.84
N LEU A 40 -2.61 1.90 -0.55
CA LEU A 40 -3.69 1.91 0.43
C LEU A 40 -4.77 2.94 0.09
N LEU A 41 -4.37 4.16 -0.29
CA LEU A 41 -5.30 5.20 -0.74
C LEU A 41 -6.09 4.77 -1.98
N ASN A 42 -5.45 4.10 -2.94
CA ASN A 42 -6.15 3.58 -4.10
C ASN A 42 -7.08 2.42 -3.72
N ASN A 43 -6.70 1.55 -2.80
CA ASN A 43 -7.57 0.49 -2.32
C ASN A 43 -8.84 1.05 -1.65
N TYR A 44 -8.69 2.08 -0.81
CA TYR A 44 -9.81 2.83 -0.24
C TYR A 44 -10.73 3.44 -1.32
N LYS A 45 -10.15 4.10 -2.33
CA LYS A 45 -10.92 4.66 -3.46
C LYS A 45 -11.61 3.61 -4.33
N ASN A 46 -11.15 2.36 -4.24
CA ASN A 46 -11.72 1.21 -4.91
C ASN A 46 -12.60 0.39 -3.94
N GLU A 47 -13.21 1.06 -2.96
CA GLU A 47 -14.16 0.46 -2.01
C GLU A 47 -13.63 -0.80 -1.32
N TRP A 48 -12.32 -0.81 -1.04
CA TRP A 48 -11.64 -1.92 -0.37
C TRP A 48 -11.71 -3.27 -1.10
N MET A 49 -11.80 -3.26 -2.43
CA MET A 49 -11.69 -4.48 -3.23
C MET A 49 -10.45 -5.29 -2.84
N GLU A 50 -10.59 -6.62 -2.74
CA GLU A 50 -9.47 -7.51 -2.40
C GLU A 50 -8.31 -7.36 -3.40
N TRP A 51 -8.65 -7.30 -4.69
CA TRP A 51 -7.72 -7.03 -5.78
C TRP A 51 -8.17 -5.79 -6.53
N PHE A 52 -7.29 -4.81 -6.65
CA PHE A 52 -7.53 -3.58 -7.41
C PHE A 52 -6.43 -3.38 -8.44
N THR A 53 -6.75 -2.70 -9.54
CA THR A 53 -5.79 -2.45 -10.62
C THR A 53 -5.21 -1.06 -10.51
N LEU A 54 -3.90 -0.92 -10.76
CA LEU A 54 -3.26 0.38 -10.80
C LEU A 54 -2.19 0.44 -11.89
N LYS A 55 -2.32 1.43 -12.78
CA LYS A 55 -1.33 1.66 -13.86
C LYS A 55 -0.05 2.24 -13.26
N ILE A 56 1.11 1.76 -13.70
CA ILE A 56 2.41 2.23 -13.20
C ILE A 56 2.62 3.74 -13.38
N LYS A 57 2.10 4.33 -14.46
CA LYS A 57 2.14 5.78 -14.69
C LYS A 57 1.42 6.58 -13.58
N ILE A 58 0.35 6.03 -13.00
CA ILE A 58 -0.36 6.66 -11.88
C ILE A 58 0.51 6.60 -10.63
N ILE A 59 1.14 5.45 -10.35
CA ILE A 59 2.08 5.29 -9.24
C ILE A 59 3.23 6.28 -9.37
N GLN A 60 3.87 6.39 -10.54
CA GLN A 60 4.95 7.35 -10.77
C GLN A 60 4.50 8.79 -10.53
N LYS A 61 3.31 9.17 -11.02
CA LYS A 61 2.76 10.51 -10.82
C LYS A 61 2.49 10.81 -9.34
N SER A 62 1.95 9.84 -8.59
CA SER A 62 1.59 10.01 -7.17
C SER A 62 2.78 9.94 -6.23
N THR A 63 3.80 9.14 -6.56
CA THR A 63 4.95 8.86 -5.68
C THR A 63 6.20 9.65 -6.06
N ARG A 64 6.28 10.16 -7.30
CA ARG A 64 7.48 10.72 -7.95
C ARG A 64 8.65 9.73 -8.07
N LEU A 65 8.41 8.44 -7.82
CA LEU A 65 9.41 7.40 -7.97
C LEU A 65 9.63 7.04 -9.44
N SER A 66 10.86 6.67 -9.78
CA SER A 66 11.17 6.05 -11.06
C SER A 66 10.52 4.66 -11.17
N PHE A 67 10.41 4.15 -12.40
CA PHE A 67 9.90 2.80 -12.66
C PHE A 67 10.71 1.73 -11.90
N THR A 68 12.04 1.86 -11.90
CA THR A 68 12.95 0.93 -11.23
C THR A 68 12.78 0.95 -9.71
N GLU A 69 12.61 2.13 -9.11
CA GLU A 69 12.33 2.26 -7.67
C GLU A 69 10.99 1.63 -7.31
N ILE A 70 9.94 1.85 -8.12
CA ILE A 70 8.63 1.22 -7.89
C ILE A 70 8.75 -0.30 -7.89
N ILE A 71 9.50 -0.88 -8.84
CA ILE A 71 9.71 -2.34 -8.88
C ILE A 71 10.40 -2.81 -7.61
N LYS A 72 11.52 -2.19 -7.23
CA LYS A 72 12.28 -2.57 -6.03
C LYS A 72 11.44 -2.45 -4.76
N SER A 73 10.76 -1.32 -4.59
CA SER A 73 9.90 -1.06 -3.44
C SER A 73 8.75 -2.06 -3.37
N ARG A 74 8.10 -2.36 -4.49
CA ARG A 74 7.01 -3.33 -4.56
C ARG A 74 7.48 -4.74 -4.15
N ASP A 75 8.63 -5.16 -4.66
CA ASP A 75 9.20 -6.47 -4.33
C ASP A 75 9.57 -6.55 -2.83
N LYS A 76 10.11 -5.47 -2.24
CA LYS A 76 10.38 -5.40 -0.80
C LYS A 76 9.08 -5.42 0.01
N LEU A 77 8.07 -4.64 -0.34
CA LEU A 77 6.77 -4.64 0.34
C LEU A 77 6.11 -6.03 0.31
N LYS A 78 6.22 -6.76 -0.81
CA LYS A 78 5.74 -8.14 -0.91
C LYS A 78 6.53 -9.09 0.00
N LYS A 79 7.86 -8.96 0.04
CA LYS A 79 8.70 -9.74 0.98
C LYS A 79 8.40 -9.46 2.45
N LEU A 80 7.99 -8.23 2.78
CA LEU A 80 7.55 -7.85 4.12
C LEU A 80 6.11 -8.31 4.43
N GLY A 81 5.41 -8.95 3.49
CA GLY A 81 4.03 -9.40 3.68
C GLY A 81 3.02 -8.26 3.77
N LEU A 82 3.34 -7.08 3.24
CA LEU A 82 2.47 -5.89 3.30
C LEU A 82 1.52 -5.80 2.10
N ILE A 83 1.94 -6.32 0.96
CA ILE A 83 1.14 -6.35 -0.28
C ILE A 83 1.34 -7.66 -1.02
N ASP A 84 0.40 -7.96 -1.90
CA ASP A 84 0.63 -8.87 -3.02
C ASP A 84 0.38 -8.13 -4.35
N PHE A 85 0.95 -8.66 -5.43
CA PHE A 85 0.75 -8.11 -6.76
C PHE A 85 0.89 -9.19 -7.84
N GLU A 86 0.11 -9.03 -8.91
CA GLU A 86 0.17 -9.83 -10.13
C GLU A 86 0.52 -8.91 -11.31
N LYS A 87 1.64 -9.20 -11.97
CA LYS A 87 2.01 -8.50 -13.21
C LYS A 87 1.23 -9.10 -14.37
N SER A 88 0.87 -8.25 -15.31
CA SER A 88 0.39 -8.64 -16.63
C SER A 88 1.15 -7.82 -17.66
N ASP A 89 1.52 -8.44 -18.77
CA ASP A 89 2.25 -7.76 -19.85
C ASP A 89 1.33 -6.83 -20.65
N THR A 90 0.02 -7.09 -20.62
CA THR A 90 -0.99 -6.38 -21.44
C THR A 90 -2.01 -5.63 -20.59
N GLN A 91 -2.11 -5.93 -19.29
CA GLN A 91 -3.07 -5.29 -18.38
C GLN A 91 -2.37 -4.52 -17.25
N PRO A 92 -3.04 -3.51 -16.65
CA PRO A 92 -2.55 -2.87 -15.45
C PRO A 92 -2.29 -3.89 -14.34
N THR A 93 -1.19 -3.71 -13.60
CA THR A 93 -0.84 -4.59 -12.48
C THR A 93 -1.96 -4.61 -11.44
N LYS A 94 -2.33 -5.81 -10.99
CA LYS A 94 -3.26 -6.01 -9.88
C LYS A 94 -2.48 -5.99 -8.57
N TYR A 95 -3.07 -5.37 -7.56
CA TYR A 95 -2.52 -5.23 -6.23
C TYR A 95 -3.54 -5.68 -5.18
N LYS A 96 -3.03 -6.21 -4.08
CA LYS A 96 -3.79 -6.55 -2.88
C LYS A 96 -3.05 -5.99 -1.67
N ILE A 97 -3.77 -5.28 -0.79
CA ILE A 97 -3.23 -4.87 0.51
C ILE A 97 -3.39 -6.06 1.47
N ILE A 98 -2.29 -6.46 2.12
CA ILE A 98 -2.34 -7.49 3.16
C ILE A 98 -2.59 -6.76 4.49
N LYS A 99 -3.67 -7.15 5.18
CA LYS A 99 -4.04 -6.51 6.44
C LYS A 99 -2.95 -6.77 7.48
N LEU A 100 -2.44 -5.69 8.05
CA LEU A 100 -1.63 -5.74 9.26
C LEU A 100 -2.55 -6.08 10.44
N ASN A 101 -2.35 -7.27 11.01
CA ASN A 101 -2.96 -7.65 12.28
C ASN A 101 -2.03 -7.21 13.42
N GLN A 102 -2.59 -7.02 14.63
CA GLN A 102 -1.80 -6.67 15.81
C GLN A 102 -0.72 -7.72 16.14
N ASP A 103 -0.90 -8.95 15.65
CA ASP A 103 0.02 -10.09 15.89
C ASP A 103 1.18 -10.19 14.90
N ASN A 104 1.17 -9.38 13.83
CA ASN A 104 2.29 -9.31 12.88
C ASN A 104 3.44 -8.44 13.41
N GLU A 105 3.39 -8.08 14.70
CA GLU A 105 4.35 -7.24 15.43
C GLU A 105 5.46 -8.03 16.14
N ASN A 106 5.64 -9.31 15.80
CA ASN A 106 6.67 -10.18 16.39
C ASN A 106 8.05 -10.01 15.74
#